data_AF-D9I434-F1
#
_entry.id   AF-D9I434-F1
#
_cell.length_a   1.000
_cell.length_b   1.000
_cell.length_c   1.000
_cell.angle_alpha   90.00
_cell.angle_beta   90.00
_cell.angle_gamma   90.00
#
_symmetry.space_group_name_H-M   'P 1'
#
loop_
_entity.id
_entity.type
_entity.pdbx_description
1 polymer ?
#
loop_
_entity_poly.entity_id
_entity_poly.type
_entity_poly.pdbx_seq_one_letter_code
_entity_poly.pdbx_strand_id
1 'polypeptide(L)' 'ATKIFKAAEDFFMSVGLYKMTEGFWKNSMITEPNDGRKVVCHPAAWDMGKKDYRIKM' A
#
# COMPACT_ATOMS: atom_id res chain seq x y z
N ALA A 1 -2.04 9.72 5.74
CA ALA A 1 -1.53 8.34 5.59
C ALA A 1 -0.34 8.24 4.61
N THR A 2 -0.39 8.87 3.43
CA THR A 2 0.68 8.76 2.41
C THR A 2 2.10 9.10 2.90
N LYS A 3 2.25 10.10 3.78
CA LYS A 3 3.57 10.45 4.36
C LYS A 3 4.20 9.30 5.16
N ILE A 4 3.40 8.51 5.88
CA ILE A 4 3.87 7.38 6.70
C ILE A 4 4.38 6.26 5.78
N PHE A 5 3.62 5.91 4.75
CA PHE A 5 4.03 4.88 3.79
C PHE A 5 5.25 5.29 2.96
N LYS A 6 5.40 6.58 2.63
CA LYS A 6 6.61 7.08 1.98
C LYS A 6 7.84 6.99 2.87
N ALA A 7 7.71 7.34 4.16
CA ALA A 7 8.80 7.15 5.11
C ALA A 7 9.20 5.67 5.28
N ALA A 8 8.23 4.75 5.23
CA ALA A 8 8.50 3.32 5.23
C ALA A 8 9.21 2.87 3.93
N GLU A 9 8.78 3.37 2.76
CA GLU A 9 9.47 3.12 1.49
C GLU A 9 10.93 3.61 1.53
N ASP A 10 11.16 4.82 2.03
CA ASP A 10 12.51 5.39 2.19
C ASP A 10 13.39 4.52 3.11
N PHE A 11 12.83 4.01 4.20
CA PHE A 11 13.52 3.08 5.09
C PHE A 11 13.93 1.79 4.36
N PHE A 12 13.01 1.16 3.63
CA PHE A 12 13.33 -0.06 2.88
C PHE A 12 14.34 0.19 1.77
N MET A 13 14.29 1.34 1.11
CA MET A 13 15.31 1.74 0.13
C MET A 13 16.68 1.94 0.78
N SER A 14 16.75 2.47 2.00
CA SER A 14 18.02 2.69 2.72
C SER A 14 18.77 1.40 3.05
N VAL A 15 18.06 0.27 3.16
CA VAL A 15 18.65 -1.07 3.37
C VAL A 15 18.87 -1.84 2.06
N GLY A 16 18.73 -1.18 0.91
CA GLY A 16 19.01 -1.75 -0.40
C GLY A 16 17.85 -2.51 -1.05
N LEU A 17 16.62 -2.38 -0.54
CA LEU A 17 15.42 -2.95 -1.18
C LEU A 17 14.86 -2.01 -2.27
N TYR A 18 13.90 -2.55 -3.03
CA TYR A 18 13.28 -1.85 -4.14
C TYR A 18 12.16 -0.91 -3.71
N LYS A 19 12.01 0.20 -4.44
CA LYS A 19 10.84 1.07 -4.36
C LYS A 19 9.55 0.33 -4.71
N MET A 20 8.43 0.83 -4.22
CA MET A 20 7.11 0.30 -4.58
C MET A 20 6.76 0.61 -6.04
N THR A 21 5.87 -0.20 -6.62
CA THR A 21 5.37 0.01 -7.98
C THR A 21 4.35 1.15 -8.02
N GLU A 22 4.18 1.81 -9.17
CA GLU A 22 3.09 2.78 -9.33
C GLU A 22 1.70 2.14 -9.12
N GLY A 23 1.56 0.87 -9.49
CA GLY A 23 0.36 0.07 -9.24
C GLY A 23 0.02 -0.04 -7.75
N PHE A 24 1.02 -0.25 -6.90
CA PHE A 24 0.83 -0.28 -5.45
C PHE A 24 0.18 1.01 -4.94
N TRP A 25 0.72 2.17 -5.34
CA TRP A 25 0.20 3.47 -4.90
C TRP A 25 -1.19 3.80 -5.45
N LYS A 26 -1.49 3.34 -6.67
CA LYS A 26 -2.78 3.58 -7.34
C LYS A 26 -3.89 2.65 -6.84
N ASN A 27 -3.56 1.40 -6.54
CA ASN A 27 -4.53 0.34 -6.30
C ASN A 27 -4.69 -0.05 -4.82
N SER A 28 -3.77 0.35 -3.94
CA SER A 28 -3.85 0.07 -2.51
C SER A 28 -4.88 0.95 -1.82
N MET A 29 -5.54 0.38 -0.81
CA MET A 29 -6.43 1.11 0.08
C MET A 29 -5.63 1.49 1.32
N ILE A 30 -5.08 2.71 1.32
CA ILE A 30 -4.22 3.22 2.39
C ILE A 30 -5.03 3.96 3.47
N THR A 31 -6.23 4.39 3.11
CA THR A 31 -7.20 5.07 3.97
C THR A 31 -8.58 4.52 3.70
N GLU A 32 -9.43 4.57 4.72
CA GLU A 32 -10.84 4.22 4.59
C GLU A 32 -11.52 5.08 3.50
N PRO A 33 -12.27 4.47 2.58
CA PRO A 33 -12.98 5.21 1.55
C PRO A 33 -14.21 5.93 2.13
N ASN A 34 -14.41 7.19 1.74
CA ASN A 34 -15.53 8.02 2.19
C ASN A 34 -16.81 7.85 1.35
N ASP A 35 -16.87 6.83 0.49
CA ASP A 35 -17.97 6.61 -0.47
C ASP A 35 -19.07 5.68 0.06
N GLY A 36 -19.07 5.39 1.36
CA GLY A 36 -20.09 4.56 2.02
C GLY A 36 -19.91 3.06 1.82
N ARG A 37 -18.81 2.61 1.19
CA ARG A 37 -18.47 1.18 1.10
C ARG A 37 -18.12 0.62 2.48
N LYS A 38 -18.74 -0.51 2.85
CA LYS A 38 -18.33 -1.28 4.02
C LYS A 38 -17.06 -2.07 3.70
N VAL A 39 -15.98 -1.77 4.40
CA VAL A 39 -14.69 -2.45 4.24
C VAL A 39 -14.28 -3.13 5.54
N VAL A 40 -13.49 -4.20 5.43
CA VAL A 40 -12.87 -4.84 6.60
C VAL A 40 -11.54 -4.13 6.86
N CYS A 41 -11.44 -3.37 7.95
CA CYS A 41 -10.28 -2.53 8.28
C CYS A 41 -9.11 -3.28 8.94
N HIS A 42 -9.06 -4.62 8.84
CA HIS A 42 -7.91 -5.36 9.33
C HIS A 42 -6.74 -5.20 8.35
N PRO A 43 -5.54 -4.78 8.81
CA PRO A 43 -4.38 -4.62 7.95
C PRO A 43 -4.03 -5.92 7.23
N ALA A 44 -3.86 -5.84 5.91
CA ALA A 44 -3.47 -7.00 5.11
C ALA A 44 -2.60 -6.57 3.91
N ALA A 45 -1.61 -7.40 3.60
CA ALA A 45 -0.82 -7.30 2.37
C ALA A 45 -1.27 -8.38 1.39
N TRP A 46 -1.46 -8.00 0.13
CA TRP A 46 -2.00 -8.85 -0.93
C TRP A 46 -1.07 -8.89 -2.13
N ASP A 47 -0.81 -10.11 -2.61
CA ASP A 47 -0.22 -10.37 -3.93
C ASP A 47 -1.33 -10.80 -4.89
N MET A 48 -1.65 -9.95 -5.86
CA MET A 48 -2.67 -10.20 -6.87
C MET A 48 -2.09 -10.94 -8.09
N GLY A 49 -0.78 -11.25 -8.08
CA GLY A 49 -0.03 -11.74 -9.21
C GLY A 49 0.23 -10.64 -10.26
N LYS A 50 0.92 -11.00 -11.36
CA LYS A 50 1.21 -10.10 -12.49
C LYS A 50 1.85 -8.75 -12.09
N LYS A 51 2.69 -8.76 -11.05
CA LYS A 51 3.36 -7.57 -10.48
C LYS A 51 2.40 -6.54 -9.85
N ASP A 52 1.22 -6.98 -9.42
CA ASP A 52 0.25 -6.15 -8.70
C ASP A 52 0.24 -6.52 -7.21
N TYR A 53 0.86 -5.66 -6.41
CA TYR A 53 0.99 -5.82 -4.97
C TYR A 53 0.25 -4.68 -4.28
N ARG A 54 -0.51 -5.00 -3.23
CA ARG A 54 -1.41 -4.04 -2.58
C ARG A 54 -1.41 -4.17 -1.07
N ILE A 55 -1.64 -3.06 -0.38
CA ILE A 55 -1.97 -3.04 1.04
C ILE A 55 -3.40 -2.54 1.22
N LYS A 56 -4.09 -3.14 2.19
CA LYS A 56 -5.37 -2.67 2.69
C LYS A 56 -5.21 -2.30 4.16
N MET A 57 -5.40 -1.03 4.48
CA MET A 57 -5.34 -0.41 5.80
C MET A 57 -6.50 0.55 5.96
#